data_AF-A0A7W1C688-F1
#
_entry.id   AF-A0A7W1C688-F1
#
_cell.length_a   1.000
_cell.length_b   1.000
_cell.length_c   1.000
_cell.angle_alpha   90.00
_cell.angle_beta   90.00
_cell.angle_gamma   90.00
#
_symmetry.space_group_name_H-M   'P 1'
#
loop_
_entity.id
_entity.type
_entity.pdbx_description
1 polymer ?
#
loop_
_entity_poly.entity_id
_entity_poly.type
_entity_poly.pdbx_seq_one_letter_code
_entity_poly.pdbx_strand_id
1 'polypeptide(L)'
;MRRSITIRVVQHRPVLGDLEANLADHRERVVAAAADGIDVIHFTELSLTGYVLGDGVDAVAIDPEHPLWGELCALSREIDLVAGFVERGDDGWLYNATGYFHAGRPLHVHRKVYLPTYGPFDEGRSSRRAAPSKRSTRRGGEER
;
A
#
# COMPACT_ATOMS: atom_id res chain seq x y z
N MET A 1 6.72 29.47 -8.77
CA MET A 1 5.67 28.79 -9.58
C MET A 1 5.09 27.67 -8.72
N ARG A 2 3.76 27.42 -8.74
CA ARG A 2 3.17 26.26 -8.06
C ARG A 2 3.21 25.07 -9.01
N ARG A 3 3.82 23.96 -8.61
CA ARG A 3 3.78 22.70 -9.36
C ARG A 3 2.43 22.02 -9.10
N SER A 4 1.71 21.67 -10.16
CA SER A 4 0.54 20.79 -10.09
C SER A 4 0.99 19.34 -9.96
N ILE A 5 0.22 18.53 -9.22
CA ILE A 5 0.40 17.08 -9.11
C ILE A 5 -0.91 16.44 -9.56
N THR A 6 -0.84 15.48 -10.47
CA THR A 6 -1.99 14.72 -10.97
C THR A 6 -1.99 13.33 -10.35
N ILE A 7 -3.12 12.94 -9.79
CA ILE A 7 -3.26 11.66 -9.08
C ILE A 7 -4.35 10.82 -9.77
N ARG A 8 -4.04 9.55 -10.06
CA ARG A 8 -5.02 8.55 -10.51
C ARG A 8 -5.44 7.68 -9.33
N VAL A 9 -6.72 7.75 -8.98
CA VAL A 9 -7.31 6.89 -7.96
C VAL A 9 -7.91 5.66 -8.64
N VAL A 10 -7.46 4.48 -8.25
CA VAL A 10 -7.88 3.21 -8.84
C VAL A 10 -9.03 2.61 -8.05
N GLN A 11 -10.22 2.60 -8.65
CA GLN A 11 -11.35 1.83 -8.14
C GLN A 11 -11.42 0.50 -8.90
N HIS A 12 -11.09 -0.60 -8.23
CA HIS A 12 -11.06 -1.95 -8.80
C HIS A 12 -11.50 -2.97 -7.76
N ARG A 13 -11.64 -4.23 -8.19
CA ARG A 13 -12.05 -5.35 -7.33
C ARG A 13 -10.90 -6.36 -7.23
N PRO A 14 -10.11 -6.34 -6.13
CA PRO A 14 -9.10 -7.34 -5.89
C PRO A 14 -9.69 -8.76 -5.86
N VAL A 15 -8.93 -9.73 -6.34
CA VAL A 15 -9.20 -11.15 -6.18
C VAL A 15 -8.73 -11.56 -4.79
N LEU A 16 -9.65 -12.07 -3.98
CA LEU A 16 -9.40 -12.35 -2.57
C LEU A 16 -8.28 -13.40 -2.41
N GLY A 17 -7.17 -13.00 -1.79
CA GLY A 17 -6.03 -13.86 -1.49
C GLY A 17 -5.12 -14.21 -2.68
N ASP A 18 -5.47 -13.81 -3.90
CA ASP A 18 -4.67 -14.07 -5.09
C ASP A 18 -3.70 -12.91 -5.35
N LEU A 19 -2.56 -13.01 -4.67
CA LEU A 19 -1.46 -12.04 -4.73
C LEU A 19 -0.96 -11.79 -6.15
N GLU A 20 -0.85 -12.84 -6.97
CA GLU A 20 -0.31 -12.76 -8.32
C GLU A 20 -1.30 -12.07 -9.27
N ALA A 21 -2.58 -12.47 -9.21
CA ALA A 21 -3.62 -11.82 -10.01
C ALA A 21 -3.76 -10.32 -9.66
N ASN A 22 -3.68 -9.99 -8.36
CA ASN A 22 -3.76 -8.60 -7.92
C ASN A 22 -2.53 -7.79 -8.36
N LEU A 23 -1.32 -8.35 -8.25
CA LEU A 23 -0.10 -7.68 -8.74
C LEU A 23 -0.17 -7.45 -10.26
N ALA A 24 -0.66 -8.42 -11.02
CA ALA A 24 -0.82 -8.28 -12.47
C ALA A 24 -1.75 -7.11 -12.84
N ASP A 25 -2.91 -6.98 -12.17
CA ASP A 25 -3.81 -5.83 -12.33
C ASP A 25 -3.13 -4.50 -11.92
N HIS A 26 -2.34 -4.49 -10.83
CA HIS A 26 -1.58 -3.30 -10.44
C HIS A 26 -0.57 -2.89 -11.52
N ARG A 27 0.17 -3.85 -12.08
CA ARG A 27 1.16 -3.61 -13.14
C ARG A 27 0.51 -3.00 -14.37
N GLU A 28 -0.59 -3.57 -14.85
CA GLU A 28 -1.31 -3.05 -16.02
C GLU A 28 -1.72 -1.58 -15.82
N ARG A 29 -2.29 -1.28 -14.65
CA ARG A 29 -2.76 0.08 -14.33
C ARG A 29 -1.63 1.07 -14.10
N VAL A 30 -0.52 0.64 -13.51
CA VAL A 30 0.71 1.43 -13.38
C VAL A 30 1.23 1.83 -14.76
N VAL A 31 1.36 0.87 -15.68
CA VAL A 31 1.83 1.13 -17.04
C VAL A 31 0.91 2.12 -17.76
N ALA A 32 -0.41 1.94 -17.65
CA ALA A 32 -1.38 2.87 -18.23
C ALA A 32 -1.29 4.28 -17.61
N ALA A 33 -1.11 4.39 -16.29
CA ALA A 33 -0.98 5.68 -15.60
C ALA A 33 0.31 6.42 -15.96
N ALA A 34 1.43 5.69 -16.07
CA ALA A 34 2.70 6.25 -16.51
C ALA A 34 2.60 6.77 -17.95
N ALA A 35 1.96 6.01 -18.86
CA ALA A 35 1.73 6.42 -20.24
C ALA A 35 0.88 7.70 -20.36
N ASP A 36 -0.06 7.90 -19.43
CA ASP A 36 -0.91 9.09 -19.37
C ASP A 36 -0.24 10.29 -18.67
N GLY A 37 1.02 10.17 -18.24
CA GLY A 37 1.77 11.24 -17.58
C GLY A 37 1.26 11.58 -16.17
N ILE A 38 0.68 10.61 -15.46
CA ILE A 38 0.21 10.78 -14.09
C ILE A 38 1.40 10.82 -13.13
N ASP A 39 1.38 11.70 -12.12
CA ASP A 39 2.46 11.79 -11.13
C ASP A 39 2.36 10.65 -10.09
N VAL A 40 1.15 10.34 -9.59
CA VAL A 40 0.91 9.34 -8.53
C VAL A 40 -0.29 8.45 -8.88
N ILE A 41 -0.16 7.13 -8.70
CA ILE A 41 -1.27 6.18 -8.73
C ILE A 41 -1.58 5.66 -7.32
N HIS A 42 -2.86 5.69 -6.94
CA HIS A 42 -3.32 5.31 -5.61
C HIS A 42 -4.36 4.20 -5.70
N PHE A 43 -4.02 3.05 -5.14
CA PHE A 43 -4.91 1.89 -5.03
C PHE A 43 -5.69 1.90 -3.71
N THR A 44 -6.75 1.11 -3.65
CA THR A 44 -7.62 1.00 -2.48
C THR A 44 -6.95 0.27 -1.31
N GLU A 45 -7.59 0.33 -0.15
CA GLU A 45 -7.26 -0.50 1.00
C GLU A 45 -7.17 -1.98 0.64
N LEU A 46 -6.12 -2.65 1.14
CA LEU A 46 -5.81 -4.07 0.92
C LEU A 46 -5.91 -4.50 -0.57
N SER A 47 -5.53 -3.63 -1.50
CA SER A 47 -5.65 -3.89 -2.94
C SER A 47 -4.83 -5.09 -3.43
N LEU A 48 -3.72 -5.42 -2.78
CA LEU A 48 -2.87 -6.55 -3.15
C LEU A 48 -3.35 -7.89 -2.58
N THR A 49 -4.03 -7.86 -1.43
CA THR A 49 -4.41 -9.07 -0.69
C THR A 49 -5.91 -9.37 -0.77
N GLY A 50 -6.72 -8.35 -1.05
CA GLY A 50 -8.17 -8.38 -0.84
C GLY A 50 -8.56 -8.13 0.62
N TYR A 51 -9.81 -7.70 0.79
CA TYR A 51 -10.41 -7.33 2.07
C TYR A 51 -11.33 -8.47 2.57
N VAL A 52 -11.44 -8.68 3.89
CA VAL A 52 -12.22 -9.77 4.54
C VAL A 52 -11.66 -11.20 4.33
N LEU A 53 -10.35 -11.40 4.52
CA LEU A 53 -9.74 -12.73 4.46
C LEU A 53 -10.00 -13.63 5.68
N GLY A 54 -10.54 -13.07 6.77
CA GLY A 54 -10.82 -13.81 8.01
C GLY A 54 -9.57 -14.47 8.59
N ASP A 55 -9.57 -15.79 8.70
CA ASP A 55 -8.46 -16.58 9.25
C ASP A 55 -7.30 -16.76 8.24
N GLY A 56 -7.51 -16.45 6.95
CA GLY A 56 -6.49 -16.59 5.90
C GLY A 56 -5.52 -15.42 5.78
N VAL A 57 -5.65 -14.38 6.62
CA VAL A 57 -4.88 -13.12 6.53
C VAL A 57 -3.36 -13.36 6.64
N ASP A 58 -2.93 -14.33 7.45
CA ASP A 58 -1.51 -14.63 7.67
C ASP A 58 -0.81 -15.15 6.40
N ALA A 59 -1.52 -15.92 5.57
CA ALA A 59 -0.97 -16.58 4.38
C ALA A 59 -0.62 -15.61 3.23
N VAL A 60 -1.12 -14.37 3.29
CA VAL A 60 -0.93 -13.36 2.25
C VAL A 60 -0.14 -12.15 2.75
N ALA A 61 0.36 -12.22 3.99
CA ALA A 61 1.08 -11.12 4.60
C ALA A 61 2.42 -10.88 3.90
N ILE A 62 2.72 -9.63 3.63
CA ILE A 62 3.89 -9.18 2.88
C ILE A 62 4.85 -8.50 3.86
N ASP A 63 6.10 -8.95 3.89
CA ASP A 63 7.23 -8.29 4.54
C ASP A 63 8.20 -7.74 3.47
N PRO A 64 9.25 -6.98 3.85
CA PRO A 64 10.24 -6.46 2.90
C PRO A 64 11.04 -7.53 2.14
N GLU A 65 11.10 -8.76 2.65
CA GLU A 65 11.79 -9.90 2.04
C GLU A 65 10.90 -10.64 1.03
N HIS A 66 9.58 -10.43 1.06
CA HIS A 66 8.62 -11.04 0.17
C HIS A 66 8.85 -10.61 -1.30
N PRO A 67 8.78 -11.52 -2.29
CA PRO A 67 9.06 -11.19 -3.70
C PRO A 67 8.24 -10.01 -4.25
N LEU A 68 6.95 -9.92 -3.86
CA LEU A 68 6.08 -8.79 -4.25
C LEU A 68 6.64 -7.42 -3.84
N TRP A 69 7.38 -7.33 -2.73
CA TRP A 69 7.97 -6.07 -2.29
C TRP A 69 8.94 -5.51 -3.34
N GLY A 70 9.76 -6.39 -3.91
CA GLY A 70 10.66 -6.07 -5.02
C GLY A 70 9.90 -5.61 -6.26
N GLU A 71 8.77 -6.25 -6.57
CA GLU A 71 7.90 -5.87 -7.70
C GLU A 71 7.26 -4.49 -7.50
N LEU A 72 6.76 -4.17 -6.30
CA LEU A 72 6.24 -2.83 -5.99
C LEU A 72 7.32 -1.76 -6.10
N CYS A 73 8.53 -2.07 -5.63
CA CYS A 73 9.69 -1.21 -5.83
C CYS A 73 9.97 -1.02 -7.32
N ALA A 74 9.98 -2.08 -8.12
CA ALA A 74 10.20 -1.99 -9.57
C ALA A 74 9.16 -1.12 -10.27
N LEU A 75 7.87 -1.35 -9.99
CA LEU A 75 6.76 -0.53 -10.51
C LEU A 75 6.90 0.95 -10.14
N SER A 76 7.39 1.24 -8.93
CA SER A 76 7.58 2.62 -8.47
C SER A 76 8.67 3.42 -9.22
N ARG A 77 9.42 2.77 -10.12
CA ARG A 77 10.36 3.45 -11.02
C ARG A 77 9.65 4.12 -12.20
N GLU A 78 8.46 3.63 -12.55
CA GLU A 78 7.64 4.18 -13.64
C GLU A 78 6.77 5.34 -13.15
N ILE A 79 6.21 5.22 -11.94
CA ILE A 79 5.29 6.19 -11.34
C ILE A 79 5.30 6.04 -9.81
N ASP A 80 5.03 7.12 -9.08
CA ASP A 80 4.79 7.02 -7.64
C ASP A 80 3.56 6.15 -7.34
N LEU A 81 3.74 5.16 -6.47
CA LEU A 81 2.76 4.11 -6.22
C LEU A 81 2.32 4.09 -4.76
N VAL A 82 1.01 4.11 -4.53
CA VAL A 82 0.42 3.85 -3.21
C VAL A 82 -0.45 2.61 -3.28
N ALA A 83 -0.12 1.56 -2.51
CA ALA A 83 -0.82 0.27 -2.54
C ALA A 83 -1.10 -0.26 -1.14
N GLY A 84 -2.29 -0.83 -0.95
CA GLY A 84 -2.73 -1.44 0.32
C GLY A 84 -2.43 -2.93 0.37
N PHE A 85 -1.97 -3.43 1.53
CA PHE A 85 -1.66 -4.84 1.75
C PHE A 85 -1.71 -5.20 3.23
N VAL A 86 -1.78 -6.50 3.52
CA VAL A 86 -1.50 -7.02 4.85
C VAL A 86 0.01 -7.05 5.03
N GLU A 87 0.53 -6.23 5.94
CA GLU A 87 1.95 -6.23 6.29
C GLU A 87 2.22 -7.25 7.40
N ARG A 88 3.28 -8.04 7.25
CA ARG A 88 3.90 -8.73 8.39
C ARG A 88 4.96 -7.83 8.98
N GLY A 89 4.69 -7.32 10.18
CA GLY A 89 5.64 -6.52 10.94
C GLY A 89 6.82 -7.36 11.42
N ASP A 90 7.93 -6.67 11.62
CA ASP A 90 9.17 -7.12 12.25
C ASP A 90 8.98 -7.56 13.72
N ASP A 91 7.85 -7.19 14.34
CA ASP A 91 7.39 -7.71 15.63
C ASP A 91 6.53 -8.99 15.53
N GLY A 92 6.40 -9.55 14.32
CA GLY A 92 5.63 -10.74 13.99
C GLY A 92 4.12 -10.50 13.85
N TRP A 93 3.63 -9.29 14.08
CA TRP A 93 2.20 -8.98 14.00
C TRP A 93 1.77 -8.58 12.60
N LEU A 94 0.50 -8.85 12.31
CA LEU A 94 -0.12 -8.47 11.05
C LEU A 94 -0.75 -7.09 11.16
N TYR A 95 -0.60 -6.29 10.12
CA TYR A 95 -1.14 -4.94 10.05
C TYR A 95 -1.87 -4.71 8.74
N ASN A 96 -3.01 -4.05 8.81
CA ASN A 96 -3.59 -3.41 7.63
C ASN A 96 -2.74 -2.20 7.28
N ALA A 97 -2.05 -2.26 6.16
CA ALA A 97 -1.01 -1.32 5.81
C ALA A 97 -1.21 -0.73 4.41
N THR A 98 -0.61 0.42 4.19
CA THR A 98 -0.50 1.07 2.89
C THR A 98 0.92 1.55 2.70
N GLY A 99 1.57 1.08 1.64
CA GLY A 99 2.91 1.49 1.26
C GLY A 99 2.89 2.61 0.24
N TYR A 100 3.78 3.58 0.40
CA TYR A 100 4.14 4.57 -0.61
C TYR A 100 5.54 4.27 -1.13
N PHE A 101 5.63 4.03 -2.42
CA PHE A 101 6.84 3.65 -3.13
C PHE A 101 7.18 4.72 -4.17
N HIS A 102 8.47 5.06 -4.27
CA HIS A 102 8.98 6.07 -5.16
C HIS A 102 10.39 5.68 -5.62
N ALA A 103 10.64 5.80 -6.92
CA ALA A 103 11.96 5.66 -7.54
C ALA A 103 12.69 4.36 -7.13
N GLY A 104 11.97 3.24 -7.09
CA GLY A 104 12.57 1.94 -6.77
C GLY A 104 12.62 1.60 -5.29
N ARG A 105 11.98 2.39 -4.41
CA ARG A 105 12.12 2.26 -2.95
C ARG A 105 10.82 2.49 -2.19
N PRO A 106 10.60 1.80 -1.07
CA PRO A 106 9.54 2.14 -0.12
C PRO A 106 9.95 3.38 0.67
N LEU A 107 9.21 4.49 0.52
CA LEU A 107 9.45 5.71 1.31
C LEU A 107 8.70 5.70 2.63
N HIS A 108 7.54 5.07 2.67
CA HIS A 108 6.73 4.97 3.88
C HIS A 108 5.80 3.77 3.84
N VAL A 109 5.59 3.13 4.99
CA VAL A 109 4.47 2.22 5.23
C VAL A 109 3.64 2.79 6.36
N HIS A 110 2.36 3.04 6.07
CA HIS A 110 1.40 3.47 7.06
C HIS A 110 0.56 2.27 7.50
N ARG A 111 0.64 1.94 8.80
CA ARG A 111 -0.21 0.94 9.45
C ARG A 111 -1.47 1.60 10.01
N LYS A 112 -2.64 1.03 9.73
CA LYS A 112 -3.95 1.56 10.16
C LYS A 112 -4.02 1.69 11.69
N VAL A 113 -4.44 2.86 12.15
CA VAL A 113 -4.49 3.20 13.59
C VAL A 113 -5.84 2.87 14.21
N TYR A 114 -6.92 3.00 13.44
CA TYR A 114 -8.29 2.75 13.91
C TYR A 114 -8.86 1.55 13.18
N LEU A 115 -8.96 0.43 13.90
CA LEU A 115 -9.53 -0.81 13.38
C LEU A 115 -11.03 -0.87 13.73
N PRO A 116 -11.93 -0.82 12.74
CA PRO A 116 -13.36 -1.01 12.99
C PRO A 116 -13.61 -2.43 13.52
N THR A 117 -14.35 -2.50 14.63
CA THR A 117 -14.74 -3.73 15.34
C THR A 117 -16.25 -3.73 15.63
N TYR A 118 -17.03 -3.15 14.70
CA TYR A 118 -18.47 -3.00 14.80
C TYR A 118 -19.16 -3.35 13.48
N GLY A 119 -20.43 -3.73 13.57
CA GLY A 119 -21.21 -4.15 12.40
C GLY A 119 -20.60 -5.38 11.72
N PRO A 120 -20.39 -5.37 10.39
CA PRO A 120 -19.76 -6.50 9.70
C PRO A 120 -18.23 -6.53 9.85
N PHE A 121 -17.61 -5.54 10.52
CA PHE A 121 -16.16 -5.42 10.63
C PHE A 121 -15.65 -5.96 11.97
N ASP A 122 -14.61 -6.80 11.90
CA ASP A 122 -13.86 -7.30 13.05
C ASP A 122 -12.35 -7.29 12.74
N GLU A 123 -11.82 -6.13 12.31
CA GLU A 123 -10.42 -6.03 11.88
C GLU A 123 -9.42 -6.29 13.02
N GLY A 124 -9.83 -6.04 14.27
CA GLY A 124 -9.01 -6.29 15.45
C GLY A 124 -8.73 -7.77 15.74
N ARG A 125 -9.47 -8.69 15.10
CA ARG A 125 -9.22 -10.14 15.19
C ARG A 125 -7.95 -10.55 14.47
N SER A 126 -7.76 -10.06 13.24
CA SER A 126 -6.70 -10.52 12.34
C SER A 126 -5.54 -9.53 12.21
N SER A 127 -5.67 -8.31 12.71
CA SER A 127 -4.62 -7.29 12.61
C SER A 127 -4.49 -6.47 13.89
N ARG A 128 -3.26 -6.01 14.16
CA ARG A 128 -3.00 -5.04 15.22
C ARG A 128 -3.15 -3.62 14.72
N ARG A 129 -3.57 -2.73 15.63
CA ARG A 129 -3.50 -1.29 15.36
C ARG A 129 -2.06 -0.82 15.52
N ALA A 130 -1.65 0.16 14.72
CA ALA A 130 -0.43 0.89 15.00
C ALA A 130 -0.62 1.92 16.12
N ALA A 131 0.50 2.27 16.77
CA ALA A 131 0.56 3.50 17.54
C ALA A 131 0.39 4.70 16.59
N PRO A 132 -0.31 5.77 16.99
CA PRO A 132 -0.44 6.96 16.15
C PRO A 132 0.95 7.52 15.82
N SER A 133 1.20 7.74 14.53
CA SER A 133 2.44 8.34 14.03
C SER A 133 2.67 9.72 14.66
N LYS A 134 3.87 9.93 15.22
CA LYS A 134 4.34 11.29 15.52
C LYS A 134 4.65 11.96 14.18
N ARG A 135 3.98 13.09 13.88
CA ARG A 135 4.25 13.91 12.70
C ARG A 135 5.76 14.06 12.46
N SER A 136 6.27 13.47 11.38
CA SER A 136 7.56 13.85 10.81
C SER A 136 7.36 15.15 10.04
N THR A 137 7.29 16.27 10.73
CA THR A 137 7.48 17.58 10.08
C THR A 137 8.96 17.77 9.80
N ARG A 138 9.48 17.14 8.74
CA ARG A 138 10.64 17.72 8.07
C ARG A 138 10.11 18.92 7.28
N ARG A 139 10.16 20.11 7.88
CA ARG A 139 10.15 21.34 7.09
C ARG A 139 11.38 21.24 6.19
N GLY A 140 11.18 21.25 4.87
CA GLY A 140 12.28 21.36 3.92
C GLY A 140 13.11 22.59 4.27
N GLY A 141 14.33 22.36 4.73
CA GLY A 141 15.34 23.40 4.80
C GLY A 141 15.77 23.70 3.38
N GLU A 142 15.60 24.95 2.97
CA GLU A 142 16.35 25.54 1.86
C GLU A 142 17.84 25.42 2.20
N GLU A 143 18.60 24.73 1.35
CA GLU A 143 20.04 24.95 1.26
C GLU A 143 20.32 25.62 -0.08
N ARG A 144 21.08 26.70 0.02
CA ARG A 144 21.55 27.60 -1.04
C ARG A 144 22.77 27.01 -1.74
#